data_AF-A0A932T9B7-F1
#
_entry.id   AF-A0A932T9B7-F1
#
_cell.length_a   1.000
_cell.length_b   1.000
_cell.length_c   1.000
_cell.angle_alpha   90.00
_cell.angle_beta   90.00
_cell.angle_gamma   90.00
#
_symmetry.space_group_name_H-M   'P 1'
#
loop_
_entity.id
_entity.type
_entity.pdbx_description
1 polymer ?
#
loop_
_entity_poly.entity_id
_entity_poly.type
_entity_poly.pdbx_seq_one_letter_code
_entity_poly.pdbx_strand_id
1 'polypeptide(L)'
;MNIAVEHSSPSVQRHYPVLWHSLPLIFFLATVGVGMLSPSPLTRYVPFIALFQFVLTLGFRTWGLALSYSLLAMVLFLGAPSLSRDVLLWQMGLFFALALNSYILLLSLEEEASLEKPSEPDEVSLLRLKKSYEENVKELNEEIERLKEEAELRRIEKQKALESVQQEIIELKRSLAQVQGTSNQLRSQFNEKATLLSTTREQLFRIETALAVKE
;
A
#
# COMPACT_ATOMS: atom_id res chain seq x y z
N MET A 1 30.58 8.16 17.83
CA MET A 1 29.13 8.36 17.71
C MET A 1 28.91 9.53 16.77
N ASN A 2 28.75 9.25 15.47
CA ASN A 2 28.34 10.18 14.44
C ASN A 2 27.81 9.30 13.30
N ILE A 3 26.51 9.02 13.35
CA ILE A 3 25.80 8.31 12.28
C ILE A 3 25.49 9.38 11.24
N ALA A 4 26.28 9.41 10.17
CA ALA A 4 25.92 10.13 8.96
C ALA A 4 24.70 9.40 8.37
N VAL A 5 23.51 9.89 8.70
CA VAL A 5 22.27 9.51 8.03
C VAL A 5 22.33 10.14 6.64
N GLU A 6 22.89 9.37 5.71
CA GLU A 6 22.85 9.67 4.29
C GLU A 6 21.39 9.55 3.86
N HIS A 7 20.70 10.70 3.83
CA HIS A 7 19.37 10.82 3.26
C HIS A 7 19.45 10.46 1.78
N SER A 8 19.27 9.19 1.46
CA SER A 8 18.76 8.74 0.17
C SER A 8 17.42 9.42 -0.02
N SER A 9 17.44 10.58 -0.68
CA SER A 9 16.23 11.24 -1.15
C SER A 9 15.46 10.19 -1.93
N PRO A 10 14.25 9.80 -1.51
CA PRO A 10 13.42 8.95 -2.34
C PRO A 10 13.27 9.70 -3.65
N SER A 11 13.72 9.08 -4.74
CA SER A 11 13.37 9.48 -6.08
C SER A 11 11.85 9.49 -6.12
N VAL A 12 11.27 10.66 -5.88
CA VAL A 12 9.87 10.92 -6.10
C VAL A 12 9.68 10.64 -7.57
N GLN A 13 9.29 9.41 -7.90
CA GLN A 13 8.67 9.05 -9.15
C GLN A 13 7.46 9.97 -9.24
N ARG A 14 7.67 11.18 -9.77
CA ARG A 14 6.59 12.05 -10.19
C ARG A 14 5.90 11.26 -11.27
N HIS A 15 4.85 10.56 -10.87
CA HIS A 15 3.81 10.12 -11.78
C HIS A 15 3.23 11.41 -12.35
N TYR A 16 3.88 11.95 -13.37
CA TYR A 16 3.27 12.98 -14.19
C TYR A 16 2.03 12.33 -14.77
N PRO A 17 0.84 12.93 -14.58
CA PRO A 17 -0.37 12.32 -15.07
C PRO A 17 -0.24 12.17 -16.59
N VAL A 18 -0.61 10.99 -17.10
CA VAL A 18 -0.71 10.62 -18.53
C VAL A 18 -1.35 11.72 -19.40
N LEU A 19 -2.12 12.61 -18.78
CA LEU A 19 -2.66 13.84 -19.35
C LEU A 19 -1.62 14.74 -20.03
N TRP A 20 -0.40 14.89 -19.49
CA TRP A 20 0.60 15.80 -20.08
C TRP A 20 1.06 15.39 -21.49
N HIS A 21 1.16 14.08 -21.75
CA HIS A 21 1.52 13.56 -23.08
C HIS A 21 0.37 13.67 -24.10
N SER A 22 -0.88 13.76 -23.64
CA SER A 22 -2.05 13.88 -24.54
C SER A 22 -2.47 15.33 -24.82
N LEU A 23 -2.03 16.30 -24.00
CA LEU A 23 -2.32 17.72 -24.20
C LEU A 23 -1.93 18.26 -25.59
N PRO A 24 -0.72 18.00 -26.13
CA PRO A 24 -0.35 18.48 -27.47
C PRO A 24 -1.26 17.94 -28.58
N LEU A 25 -1.72 16.69 -28.44
CA LEU A 25 -2.64 16.09 -29.41
C LEU A 25 -4.03 16.72 -29.34
N ILE A 26 -4.53 16.98 -28.13
CA ILE A 26 -5.84 17.62 -27.92
C ILE A 26 -5.82 19.07 -28.45
N PHE A 27 -4.78 19.84 -28.14
CA PHE A 27 -4.61 21.20 -28.67
C PHE A 27 -4.44 21.22 -30.18
N PHE A 28 -3.73 20.25 -30.76
CA PHE A 28 -3.63 20.09 -32.20
C PHE A 28 -4.99 19.86 -32.87
N LEU A 29 -5.76 18.88 -32.37
CA LEU A 29 -7.08 18.54 -32.90
C LEU A 29 -8.06 19.72 -32.77
N ALA A 30 -8.03 20.44 -31.65
CA ALA A 30 -8.83 21.65 -31.47
C ALA A 30 -8.45 22.75 -32.47
N THR A 31 -7.16 22.98 -32.69
CA THR A 31 -6.66 24.00 -33.64
C THR A 31 -7.03 23.66 -35.09
N VAL A 32 -6.93 22.38 -35.47
CA VAL A 32 -7.39 21.88 -36.77
C VAL A 32 -8.91 22.04 -36.92
N GLY A 33 -9.68 21.69 -35.90
CA GLY A 33 -11.13 21.82 -35.88
C GLY A 33 -11.58 23.28 -36.07
N VAL A 34 -10.97 24.21 -35.35
CA VAL A 34 -11.21 25.66 -35.51
C VAL A 34 -10.81 26.13 -36.91
N GLY A 35 -9.68 25.66 -37.43
CA GLY A 35 -9.21 25.91 -38.80
C GLY A 35 -10.23 25.57 -39.89
N MET A 36 -10.95 24.46 -39.71
CA MET A 36 -11.96 23.98 -40.66
C MET A 36 -13.28 24.76 -40.63
N LEU A 37 -13.57 25.44 -39.52
CA LEU A 37 -14.78 26.27 -39.37
C LEU A 37 -14.63 27.67 -39.99
N SER A 38 -13.44 28.02 -40.47
CA SER A 38 -13.19 29.32 -41.06
C SER A 38 -13.89 29.50 -42.42
N PRO A 39 -14.51 30.66 -42.67
CA PRO A 39 -15.14 30.97 -43.94
C PRO A 39 -14.14 31.26 -45.08
N SER A 40 -12.83 31.40 -44.79
CA SER A 40 -11.84 31.77 -45.81
C SER A 40 -11.34 30.57 -46.63
N PRO A 41 -11.17 30.71 -47.96
CA PRO A 41 -10.60 29.65 -48.78
C PRO A 41 -9.13 29.36 -48.44
N LEU A 42 -8.38 30.36 -47.97
CA LEU A 42 -6.98 30.22 -47.57
C LEU A 42 -6.82 29.38 -46.29
N THR A 43 -7.78 29.46 -45.38
CA THR A 43 -7.76 28.70 -44.13
C THR A 43 -8.08 27.23 -44.30
N ARG A 44 -8.56 26.81 -45.49
CA ARG A 44 -8.77 25.39 -45.81
C ARG A 44 -7.46 24.60 -45.93
N TYR A 45 -6.34 25.28 -46.20
CA TYR A 45 -5.01 24.67 -46.29
C TYR A 45 -4.30 24.53 -44.94
N VAL A 46 -4.80 25.22 -43.91
CA VAL A 46 -4.18 25.28 -42.58
C VAL A 46 -4.01 23.90 -41.92
N PRO A 47 -5.01 22.98 -41.93
CA PRO A 47 -4.82 21.66 -41.34
C PRO A 47 -3.74 20.83 -42.03
N PHE A 48 -3.58 20.99 -43.35
CA PHE A 48 -2.53 20.30 -44.10
C PHE A 48 -1.14 20.83 -43.71
N ILE A 49 -1.02 22.15 -43.53
CA ILE A 49 0.22 22.78 -43.06
C ILE A 49 0.51 22.35 -41.62
N ALA A 50 -0.50 22.30 -40.75
CA ALA A 50 -0.39 21.86 -39.37
C ALA A 50 0.04 20.38 -39.26
N LEU A 51 -0.53 19.51 -40.09
CA LEU A 51 -0.17 18.09 -40.14
C LEU A 51 1.25 17.91 -40.66
N PHE A 52 1.63 18.63 -41.72
CA PHE A 52 3.00 18.64 -42.24
C PHE A 52 4.00 19.14 -41.19
N GLN A 53 3.66 20.21 -40.46
CA GLN A 53 4.43 20.72 -39.34
C GLN A 53 4.58 19.67 -38.23
N PHE A 54 3.50 18.99 -37.84
CA PHE A 54 3.54 17.95 -36.82
C PHE A 54 4.50 16.80 -37.20
N VAL A 55 4.44 16.33 -38.45
CA VAL A 55 5.35 15.29 -38.96
C VAL A 55 6.81 15.77 -38.96
N LEU A 56 7.06 17.01 -39.39
CA LEU A 56 8.42 17.58 -39.36
C LEU A 56 8.96 17.75 -37.93
N THR A 57 8.11 18.10 -36.96
CA THR A 57 8.53 18.23 -35.56
C THR A 57 8.93 16.91 -34.94
N LEU A 58 8.27 15.80 -35.32
CA LEU A 58 8.66 14.46 -34.87
C LEU A 58 10.00 14.03 -35.48
N GLY A 59 10.25 14.35 -36.76
CA GLY A 59 11.45 13.90 -37.47
C GLY A 59 12.72 14.72 -37.21
N PHE A 60 12.59 16.05 -37.10
CA PHE A 60 13.74 16.97 -37.12
C PHE A 60 13.88 17.85 -35.87
N ARG A 61 13.11 17.57 -34.82
CA ARG A 61 13.09 18.29 -33.52
C ARG A 61 13.13 19.81 -33.71
N THR A 62 14.26 20.44 -33.40
CA THR A 62 14.44 21.90 -33.42
C THR A 62 14.51 22.51 -34.82
N TRP A 63 15.09 21.79 -35.79
CA TRP A 63 15.20 22.26 -37.18
C TRP A 63 13.86 22.20 -37.91
N GLY A 64 13.03 21.19 -37.59
CA GLY A 64 11.67 21.04 -38.14
C GLY A 64 10.74 22.19 -37.71
N LEU A 65 10.89 22.68 -36.48
CA LEU A 65 10.17 23.85 -35.99
C LEU A 65 10.57 25.13 -36.72
N ALA A 66 11.87 25.40 -36.82
CA ALA A 66 12.36 26.60 -37.50
C ALA A 66 11.91 26.65 -38.97
N LEU A 67 11.97 25.52 -39.68
CA LEU A 67 11.52 25.40 -41.07
C LEU A 67 10.01 25.60 -41.23
N SER A 68 9.20 25.00 -40.35
CA SER A 68 7.73 25.14 -40.41
C SER A 68 7.27 26.56 -40.10
N TYR A 69 7.85 27.23 -39.10
CA TYR A 69 7.54 28.64 -38.84
C TYR A 69 7.99 29.57 -39.96
N SER A 70 9.14 29.31 -40.57
CA SER A 70 9.62 30.09 -41.71
C SER A 70 8.68 29.98 -42.91
N LEU A 71 8.24 28.77 -43.23
CA LEU A 71 7.26 28.52 -44.31
C LEU A 71 5.91 29.20 -44.00
N LEU A 72 5.43 29.08 -42.76
CA LEU A 72 4.16 29.66 -42.33
C LEU A 72 4.21 31.20 -42.34
N ALA A 73 5.32 31.80 -41.88
CA ALA A 73 5.54 33.25 -41.95
C ALA A 73 5.63 33.75 -43.40
N MET A 74 6.26 32.98 -44.29
CA MET A 74 6.32 33.29 -45.73
C MET A 74 4.92 33.30 -46.36
N VAL A 75 4.06 32.32 -46.02
CA VAL A 75 2.67 32.27 -46.49
C VAL A 75 1.87 33.48 -45.99
N LEU A 76 2.04 33.86 -44.71
CA LEU A 76 1.39 35.05 -44.15
C LEU A 76 1.87 36.34 -44.83
N PHE A 77 3.18 36.47 -45.05
CA PHE A 77 3.76 37.68 -45.66
C PHE A 77 3.35 37.85 -47.12
N LEU A 78 3.28 36.76 -47.88
CA LEU A 78 2.82 36.78 -49.28
C LEU A 78 1.31 36.98 -49.41
N GLY A 79 0.52 36.51 -48.42
CA GLY A 79 -0.94 36.67 -48.42
C GLY A 79 -1.44 38.02 -47.88
N ALA A 80 -0.68 38.65 -46.98
CA ALA A 80 -1.07 39.84 -46.21
C ALA A 80 -1.66 41.02 -47.01
N PRO A 81 -1.16 41.41 -48.20
CA PRO A 81 -1.62 42.65 -48.84
C PRO A 81 -3.05 42.61 -49.39
N SER A 82 -3.70 41.43 -49.44
CA SER A 82 -5.04 41.26 -50.04
C SER A 82 -6.15 40.88 -49.05
N LEU A 83 -5.84 40.79 -47.75
CA LEU A 83 -6.76 40.28 -46.73
C LEU A 83 -7.41 41.42 -45.92
N SER A 84 -8.66 41.22 -45.53
CA SER A 84 -9.32 42.11 -44.57
C SER A 84 -8.68 41.97 -43.17
N ARG A 85 -8.76 43.04 -42.37
CA ARG A 85 -8.17 43.08 -41.01
C ARG A 85 -8.67 41.94 -40.11
N ASP A 86 -9.94 41.58 -40.23
CA ASP A 86 -10.53 40.50 -39.43
C ASP A 86 -9.95 39.13 -39.80
N VAL A 87 -9.71 38.87 -41.09
CA VAL A 87 -9.09 37.62 -41.54
C VAL A 87 -7.62 37.58 -41.16
N LEU A 88 -6.92 38.72 -41.19
CA LEU A 88 -5.54 38.82 -40.72
C LEU A 88 -5.43 38.49 -39.22
N LEU A 89 -6.30 39.07 -38.39
CA LEU A 89 -6.34 38.77 -36.95
C LEU A 89 -6.62 37.29 -36.68
N TRP A 90 -7.54 36.70 -37.45
CA TRP A 90 -7.89 35.29 -37.34
C TRP A 90 -6.72 34.37 -37.72
N GLN A 91 -6.01 34.69 -38.82
CA GLN A 91 -4.81 33.97 -39.24
C GLN A 91 -3.66 34.08 -38.23
N MET A 92 -3.47 35.26 -37.63
CA MET A 92 -2.46 35.47 -36.58
C MET A 92 -2.78 34.67 -35.31
N GLY A 93 -4.05 34.62 -34.90
CA GLY A 93 -4.47 33.81 -33.75
C GLY A 93 -4.25 32.31 -33.99
N LEU A 94 -4.54 31.84 -35.20
CA LEU A 94 -4.32 30.45 -35.57
C LEU A 94 -2.81 30.11 -35.65
N PHE A 95 -2.00 31.01 -36.21
CA PHE A 95 -0.54 30.90 -36.21
C PHE A 95 -0.01 30.73 -34.78
N PHE A 96 -0.46 31.59 -33.87
CA PHE A 96 -0.03 31.56 -32.48
C PHE A 96 -0.44 30.26 -31.78
N ALA A 97 -1.64 29.75 -32.05
CA ALA A 97 -2.11 28.47 -31.52
C ALA A 97 -1.27 27.28 -32.01
N LEU A 98 -0.97 27.23 -33.31
CA LEU A 98 -0.06 26.23 -33.87
C LEU A 98 1.34 26.35 -33.27
N ALA A 99 1.81 27.58 -33.05
CA ALA A 99 3.13 27.81 -32.51
C ALA A 99 3.27 27.32 -31.07
N LEU A 100 2.30 27.67 -30.25
CA LEU A 100 2.24 27.26 -28.85
C LEU A 100 2.11 25.73 -28.75
N ASN A 101 1.29 25.11 -29.60
CA ASN A 101 1.15 23.66 -29.63
C ASN A 101 2.46 22.93 -29.98
N SER A 102 3.15 23.41 -31.00
CA SER A 102 4.46 22.90 -31.42
C SER A 102 5.54 23.08 -30.34
N TYR A 103 5.48 24.17 -29.59
CA TYR A 103 6.40 24.42 -28.47
C TYR A 103 6.16 23.45 -27.30
N ILE A 104 4.89 23.20 -26.92
CA ILE A 104 4.55 22.22 -25.87
C ILE A 104 5.03 20.83 -26.29
N LEU A 105 4.81 20.42 -27.54
CA LEU A 105 5.29 19.14 -28.05
C LEU A 105 6.82 19.00 -27.94
N LEU A 106 7.58 20.07 -28.23
CA LEU A 106 9.03 20.06 -28.09
C LEU A 106 9.45 19.85 -26.64
N LEU A 107 8.82 20.55 -25.69
CA LEU A 107 9.11 20.40 -24.27
C LEU A 107 8.83 18.97 -23.79
N SER A 108 7.72 18.36 -24.22
CA SER A 108 7.41 16.96 -23.90
C SER A 108 8.47 15.99 -24.42
N LEU A 109 8.95 16.20 -25.65
CA LEU A 109 9.99 15.35 -26.25
C LEU A 109 11.37 15.54 -25.60
N GLU A 110 11.68 16.76 -25.14
CA GLU A 110 12.93 17.04 -24.43
C GLU A 110 12.93 16.42 -23.03
N GLU A 111 11.78 16.44 -22.35
CA GLU A 111 11.60 15.76 -21.05
C GLU A 111 11.78 14.23 -21.20
N GLU A 112 11.13 13.62 -22.20
CA GLU A 112 11.31 12.18 -22.50
C GLU A 112 12.78 11.85 -22.83
N ALA A 113 13.46 12.65 -23.64
CA ALA A 113 14.87 12.44 -23.98
C ALA A 113 15.83 12.63 -22.79
N SER A 114 15.44 13.46 -21.81
CA SER A 114 16.21 13.65 -20.57
C SER A 114 16.02 12.50 -19.59
N LEU A 115 14.85 11.86 -19.60
CA LEU A 115 14.54 10.66 -18.83
C LEU A 115 15.12 9.39 -19.46
N GLU A 116 15.27 9.36 -20.79
CA GLU A 116 15.80 8.21 -21.54
C GLU A 116 17.33 8.21 -21.65
N LYS A 117 18.07 9.15 -21.04
CA LYS A 117 19.51 8.92 -20.84
C LYS A 117 19.64 7.76 -19.86
N PRO A 118 20.02 6.56 -20.29
CA PRO A 118 20.42 5.55 -19.34
C PRO A 118 21.75 6.07 -18.80
N SER A 119 21.74 6.64 -17.60
CA SER A 119 22.95 6.66 -16.81
C SER A 119 23.39 5.20 -16.74
N GLU A 120 24.39 4.82 -17.54
CA GLU A 120 25.06 3.54 -17.39
C GLU A 120 25.34 3.41 -15.89
N PRO A 121 24.69 2.46 -15.20
CA PRO A 121 24.93 2.33 -13.78
C PRO A 121 26.36 1.86 -13.68
N ASP A 122 27.24 2.70 -13.10
CA ASP A 122 28.62 2.34 -12.78
C ASP A 122 28.62 0.91 -12.23
N GLU A 123 29.20 -0.05 -12.95
CA GLU A 123 29.17 -1.48 -12.57
C GLU A 123 29.63 -1.68 -11.13
N VAL A 124 30.52 -0.80 -10.67
CA VAL A 124 31.03 -0.73 -9.30
C VAL A 124 29.92 -0.47 -8.27
N SER A 125 28.96 0.41 -8.58
CA SER A 125 27.83 0.72 -7.70
C SER A 125 26.85 -0.45 -7.62
N LEU A 126 26.58 -1.12 -8.74
CA LEU A 126 25.74 -2.32 -8.80
C LEU A 126 26.39 -3.50 -8.06
N LEU A 127 27.70 -3.68 -8.20
CA LEU A 127 28.44 -4.71 -7.47
C LEU A 127 28.44 -4.47 -5.95
N ARG A 128 28.62 -3.21 -5.51
CA ARG A 128 28.51 -2.85 -4.09
C ARG A 128 27.11 -3.10 -3.55
N LEU A 129 26.09 -2.72 -4.32
CA LEU A 129 24.70 -2.94 -3.96
C LEU A 129 24.39 -4.43 -3.84
N LYS A 130 24.80 -5.23 -4.83
CA LYS A 130 24.62 -6.69 -4.81
C LYS A 130 25.29 -7.33 -3.59
N LYS A 131 26.54 -6.93 -3.30
CA LYS A 131 27.27 -7.43 -2.13
C LYS A 131 26.58 -7.07 -0.81
N SER A 132 26.08 -5.83 -0.69
CA SER A 132 25.30 -5.41 0.47
C SER A 132 23.98 -6.18 0.60
N TYR A 133 23.28 -6.47 -0.50
CA TYR A 133 22.10 -7.33 -0.48
C TYR A 133 22.43 -8.75 -0.03
N GLU A 134 23.52 -9.35 -0.53
CA GLU A 134 23.93 -10.70 -0.13
C GLU A 134 24.30 -10.77 1.36
N GLU A 135 24.93 -9.74 1.90
CA GLU A 135 25.28 -9.64 3.33
C GLU A 135 24.02 -9.48 4.19
N ASN A 136 23.10 -8.59 3.81
CA ASN A 136 21.83 -8.41 4.50
C ASN A 136 20.97 -9.69 4.48
N VAL A 137 20.97 -10.43 3.37
CA VAL A 137 20.24 -11.71 3.27
C VAL A 137 20.85 -12.76 4.20
N LYS A 138 22.18 -12.78 4.37
CA LYS A 138 22.84 -13.69 5.32
C LYS A 138 22.48 -13.33 6.76
N GLU A 139 22.58 -12.06 7.13
CA GLU A 139 22.24 -11.58 8.47
C GLU A 139 20.77 -11.87 8.81
N LEU A 140 19.86 -11.65 7.85
CA LEU A 140 18.43 -11.94 8.03
C LEU A 140 18.17 -13.45 8.21
N ASN A 141 18.90 -14.31 7.51
CA ASN A 141 18.78 -15.75 7.66
C ASN A 141 19.31 -16.23 9.02
N GLU A 142 20.41 -15.66 9.51
CA GLU A 142 20.93 -15.96 10.86
C GLU A 142 19.94 -15.55 11.94
N GLU A 143 19.29 -14.38 11.80
CA GLU A 143 18.28 -13.92 12.75
C GLU A 143 17.01 -14.79 12.73
N ILE A 144 16.59 -15.25 11.54
CA ILE A 144 15.48 -16.20 11.41
C ILE A 144 15.77 -17.51 12.13
N GLU A 145 16.99 -18.06 12.01
CA GLU A 145 17.35 -19.31 12.69
C GLU A 145 17.40 -19.11 14.22
N ARG A 146 17.95 -18.00 14.72
CA ARG A 146 17.92 -17.67 16.16
C ARG A 146 16.49 -17.58 16.69
N LEU A 147 15.60 -16.89 15.98
CA LEU A 147 14.21 -16.74 16.39
C LEU A 147 13.44 -18.07 16.36
N LYS A 148 13.78 -18.99 15.43
CA LYS A 148 13.23 -20.34 15.42
C LYS A 148 13.68 -21.13 16.65
N GLU A 149 14.96 -21.10 16.98
CA GLU A 149 15.50 -21.78 18.17
C GLU A 149 14.85 -21.25 19.46
N GLU A 150 14.71 -19.93 19.61
CA GLU A 150 14.00 -19.33 20.75
C GLU A 150 12.53 -19.75 20.81
N ALA A 151 11.85 -19.82 19.67
CA ALA A 151 10.45 -20.23 19.60
C ALA A 151 10.28 -21.70 19.99
N GLU A 152 11.19 -22.58 19.59
CA GLU A 152 11.20 -23.99 20.00
C GLU A 152 11.47 -24.15 21.49
N LEU A 153 12.44 -23.41 22.04
CA LEU A 153 12.75 -23.45 23.47
C LEU A 153 11.55 -22.99 24.31
N ARG A 154 10.89 -21.90 23.92
CA ARG A 154 9.66 -21.43 24.58
C ARG A 154 8.51 -22.43 24.46
N ARG A 155 8.42 -23.18 23.36
CA ARG A 155 7.41 -24.26 23.22
C ARG A 155 7.67 -25.39 24.22
N ILE A 156 8.92 -25.81 24.36
CA ILE A 156 9.32 -26.85 25.32
C ILE A 156 9.03 -26.40 26.76
N GLU A 157 9.38 -25.16 27.12
CA GLU A 157 9.09 -24.61 28.44
C GLU A 157 7.58 -24.58 28.75
N LYS A 158 6.76 -24.12 27.79
CA LYS A 158 5.30 -24.12 27.94
C LYS A 158 4.74 -25.53 28.06
N GLN A 159 5.26 -26.48 27.30
CA GLN A 159 4.86 -27.89 27.38
C GLN A 159 5.16 -28.46 28.78
N LYS A 160 6.37 -28.22 29.29
CA LYS A 160 6.78 -28.67 30.63
C LYS A 160 5.95 -28.02 31.74
N ALA A 161 5.66 -26.73 31.63
CA ALA A 161 4.78 -26.03 32.57
C ALA A 161 3.36 -26.62 32.54
N LEU A 162 2.84 -26.92 31.35
CA LEU A 162 1.52 -27.54 31.20
C LEU A 162 1.48 -28.94 31.84
N GLU A 163 2.51 -29.76 31.64
CA GLU A 163 2.62 -31.08 32.27
C GLU A 163 2.68 -30.99 33.80
N SER A 164 3.44 -30.03 34.35
CA SER A 164 3.50 -29.76 35.79
C SER A 164 2.11 -29.39 36.35
N VAL A 165 1.41 -28.46 35.70
CA VAL A 165 0.06 -28.05 36.13
C VAL A 165 -0.93 -29.22 36.02
N GLN A 166 -0.83 -30.06 34.99
CA GLN A 166 -1.66 -31.24 34.87
C GLN A 166 -1.42 -32.24 36.01
N GLN A 167 -0.17 -32.44 36.43
CA GLN A 167 0.16 -33.29 37.58
C GLN A 167 -0.44 -32.74 38.87
N GLU A 168 -0.31 -31.43 39.13
CA GLU A 168 -0.92 -30.77 40.30
C GLU A 168 -2.45 -30.92 40.31
N ILE A 169 -3.11 -30.76 39.16
CA ILE A 169 -4.56 -30.96 39.04
C ILE A 169 -4.95 -32.40 39.37
N ILE A 170 -4.16 -33.39 38.95
CA ILE A 170 -4.42 -34.80 39.26
C ILE A 170 -4.29 -35.05 40.77
N GLU A 171 -3.26 -34.51 41.41
CA GLU A 171 -3.07 -34.62 42.85
C GLU A 171 -4.19 -33.94 43.65
N LEU A 172 -4.59 -32.73 43.24
CA LEU A 172 -5.71 -32.01 43.84
C LEU A 172 -7.04 -32.77 43.69
N LYS A 173 -7.27 -33.43 42.55
CA LYS A 173 -8.45 -34.29 42.37
C LYS A 173 -8.44 -35.50 43.30
N ARG A 174 -7.27 -36.13 43.50
CA ARG A 174 -7.12 -37.26 44.43
C ARG A 174 -7.37 -36.83 45.88
N SER A 175 -6.79 -35.71 46.31
CA SER A 175 -7.00 -35.18 47.66
C SER A 175 -8.46 -34.76 47.88
N LEU A 176 -9.10 -34.13 46.88
CA LEU A 176 -10.52 -33.80 46.93
C LEU A 176 -11.40 -35.04 47.09
N ALA A 177 -11.12 -36.11 46.32
CA ALA A 177 -11.86 -37.37 46.43
C ALA A 177 -11.71 -38.01 47.82
N GLN A 178 -10.51 -37.94 48.41
CA GLN A 178 -10.26 -38.40 49.77
C GLN A 178 -11.06 -37.60 50.81
N VAL A 179 -11.05 -36.26 50.71
CA VAL A 179 -11.82 -35.38 51.61
C VAL A 179 -13.32 -35.59 51.45
N GLN A 180 -13.83 -35.80 50.23
CA GLN A 180 -15.22 -36.15 50.01
C GLN A 180 -15.58 -37.51 50.63
N GLY A 181 -14.70 -38.50 50.51
CA GLY A 181 -14.86 -39.82 51.14
C GLY A 181 -14.96 -39.72 52.66
N THR A 182 -14.03 -39.01 53.31
CA THR A 182 -14.06 -38.81 54.76
C THR A 182 -15.27 -37.98 55.22
N SER A 183 -15.66 -36.95 54.46
CA SER A 183 -16.87 -36.18 54.74
C SER A 183 -18.14 -37.04 54.67
N ASN A 184 -18.25 -37.93 53.69
CA ASN A 184 -19.39 -38.85 53.58
C ASN A 184 -19.42 -39.86 54.73
N GLN A 185 -18.26 -40.37 55.15
CA GLN A 185 -18.15 -41.26 56.29
C GLN A 185 -18.57 -40.57 57.60
N LEU A 186 -18.09 -39.35 57.85
CA LEU A 186 -18.49 -38.55 59.01
C LEU A 186 -19.99 -38.26 59.01
N ARG A 187 -20.56 -37.96 57.84
CA ARG A 187 -22.01 -37.76 57.69
C ARG A 187 -22.81 -39.02 58.02
N SER A 188 -22.34 -40.20 57.59
CA SER A 188 -22.95 -41.48 57.94
C SER A 188 -22.89 -41.75 59.44
N GLN A 189 -21.72 -41.54 60.06
CA GLN A 189 -21.56 -41.70 61.51
C GLN A 189 -22.43 -40.72 62.31
N PHE A 190 -22.56 -39.48 61.84
CA PHE A 190 -23.43 -38.50 62.46
C PHE A 190 -24.89 -38.94 62.41
N ASN A 191 -25.36 -39.41 61.24
CA ASN A 191 -26.73 -39.91 61.08
C ASN A 191 -26.99 -41.13 61.98
N GLU A 192 -26.06 -42.09 62.03
CA GLU A 192 -26.17 -43.28 62.90
C GLU A 192 -26.22 -42.90 64.39
N LYS A 193 -25.37 -41.95 64.83
CA LYS A 193 -25.41 -41.47 66.21
C LYS A 193 -26.69 -40.68 66.52
N ALA A 194 -27.20 -39.91 65.55
CA ALA A 194 -28.45 -39.17 65.70
C ALA A 194 -29.65 -40.12 65.84
N THR A 195 -29.69 -41.21 65.06
CA THR A 195 -30.73 -42.23 65.20
C THR A 195 -30.61 -42.97 66.54
N LEU A 196 -29.41 -43.38 66.96
CA LEU A 196 -29.19 -44.00 68.27
C LEU A 196 -29.59 -43.09 69.45
N LEU A 197 -29.27 -41.80 69.38
CA LEU A 197 -29.72 -40.84 70.39
C LEU A 197 -31.24 -40.72 70.41
N SER A 198 -31.89 -40.71 69.24
CA SER A 198 -33.35 -40.65 69.15
C SER A 198 -34.03 -41.88 69.79
N THR A 199 -33.51 -43.08 69.53
CA THR A 199 -34.06 -44.32 70.09
C THR A 199 -33.80 -44.42 71.58
N THR A 200 -32.61 -44.00 72.05
CA THR A 200 -32.28 -43.97 73.48
C THR A 200 -33.16 -42.97 74.22
N ARG A 201 -33.41 -41.79 73.63
CA ARG A 201 -34.34 -40.80 74.18
C ARG A 201 -35.76 -41.37 74.30
N GLU A 202 -36.23 -42.09 73.28
CA GLU A 202 -37.53 -42.75 73.32
C GLU A 202 -37.59 -43.84 74.41
N GLN A 203 -36.55 -44.65 74.55
CA GLN A 203 -36.43 -45.67 75.60
C GLN A 203 -36.44 -45.05 77.00
N LEU A 204 -35.67 -43.98 77.23
CA LEU A 204 -35.67 -43.25 78.50
C LEU A 204 -37.05 -42.71 78.83
N PHE A 205 -37.75 -42.12 77.85
CA PHE A 205 -39.10 -41.61 78.05
C PHE A 205 -40.09 -42.71 78.43
N ARG A 206 -39.98 -43.90 77.82
CA ARG A 206 -40.78 -45.09 78.20
C ARG A 206 -40.50 -45.57 79.61
N ILE A 207 -39.24 -45.54 80.06
CA ILE A 207 -38.86 -45.93 81.42
C ILE A 207 -39.39 -44.91 82.43
N GLU A 208 -39.22 -43.61 82.15
CA GLU A 208 -39.69 -42.51 83.00
C GLU A 208 -41.21 -42.55 83.17
N THR A 209 -41.95 -42.74 82.07
CA THR A 209 -43.41 -42.93 82.13
C THR A 209 -43.82 -44.19 82.88
N ALA A 210 -43.09 -45.30 82.76
CA ALA A 210 -43.38 -46.53 83.51
C ALA A 210 -43.11 -46.40 85.02
N LEU A 211 -42.10 -45.60 85.41
CA LEU A 211 -41.80 -45.31 86.81
C LEU A 211 -42.86 -44.39 87.42
N ALA A 212 -43.30 -43.35 86.70
CA ALA A 212 -44.31 -42.41 87.17
C ALA A 212 -45.69 -43.05 87.44
N VAL A 213 -45.99 -44.22 86.86
CA VAL A 213 -47.25 -44.97 87.09
C VAL A 213 -47.19 -45.86 88.35
N LYS A 214 -45.99 -46.10 88.91
CA LYS A 214 -45.79 -46.95 90.09
C LYS A 214 -45.76 -46.19 91.42
N GLU A 215 -45.67 -44.86 91.38
CA GLU A 215 -45.87 -43.97 92.55
C GLU A 215 -47.34 -43.55 92.66
#